data_AF-A0A851E754-F1
#
_entry.id   AF-A0A851E754-F1
#
_cell.length_a   1.000
_cell.length_b   1.000
_cell.length_c   1.000
_cell.angle_alpha   90.00
_cell.angle_beta   90.00
_cell.angle_gamma   90.00
#
_symmetry.space_group_name_H-M   'P 1'
#
loop_
_entity.id
_entity.type
_entity.pdbx_description
1 polymer ?
#
loop_
_entity_poly.entity_id
_entity_poly.type
_entity_poly.pdbx_seq_one_letter_code
_entity_poly.pdbx_strand_id
1 'polypeptide(L)'
;QMLEDPDELAVLEEIQQELILQEQSVIEEYERSLRFDEECLNAMLDGLDATDGVICPVCRKNNLTVKAHLVCCQCGLYISTRDMTEGKLRLLLESALTEHSQRCSHSPEFSVTSGTEEGASLLMSCLVCDSWMILL
;
A
#
# COMPACT_ATOMS: atom_id res chain seq x y z
N GLN A 1 -24.21 -40.13 -47.08
CA GLN A 1 -23.13 -39.13 -46.96
C GLN A 1 -23.70 -37.86 -47.54
N MET A 2 -24.06 -36.89 -46.71
CA MET A 2 -24.42 -35.56 -47.21
C MET A 2 -23.11 -34.92 -47.66
N LEU A 3 -22.99 -34.66 -48.96
CA LEU A 3 -21.95 -33.79 -49.49
C LEU A 3 -22.40 -32.38 -49.09
N GLU A 4 -21.71 -31.76 -48.13
CA GLU A 4 -21.93 -30.36 -47.79
C GLU A 4 -21.67 -29.51 -49.04
N ASP A 5 -22.56 -28.57 -49.31
CA ASP A 5 -22.45 -27.67 -50.46
C ASP A 5 -21.19 -26.82 -50.30
N PRO A 6 -20.26 -26.80 -51.26
CA PRO A 6 -18.99 -26.08 -51.13
C PRO A 6 -19.18 -24.57 -50.86
N ASP A 7 -20.29 -23.98 -51.32
CA ASP A 7 -20.62 -22.59 -51.03
C ASP A 7 -21.06 -22.40 -49.56
N GLU A 8 -21.82 -23.32 -48.97
CA GLU A 8 -22.15 -23.29 -47.53
C GLU A 8 -20.90 -23.46 -46.66
N LEU A 9 -19.97 -24.34 -47.07
CA LEU A 9 -18.74 -24.58 -46.32
C LEU A 9 -17.83 -23.34 -46.28
N ALA A 10 -17.73 -22.61 -47.40
CA ALA A 10 -16.96 -21.37 -47.47
C ALA A 10 -17.52 -20.27 -46.55
N VAL A 11 -18.84 -20.16 -46.45
CA VAL A 11 -19.51 -19.20 -45.54
C VAL A 11 -19.23 -19.56 -44.07
N LEU A 12 -19.25 -20.84 -43.71
CA LEU A 12 -18.92 -21.27 -42.36
C LEU A 12 -17.46 -20.99 -41.99
N GLU A 13 -16.52 -21.19 -42.92
CA GLU A 13 -15.11 -20.84 -42.73
C GLU A 13 -14.89 -19.34 -42.52
N GLU A 14 -15.59 -18.49 -43.28
CA GLU A 14 -15.53 -17.03 -43.12
C GLU A 14 -16.04 -16.60 -41.74
N ILE A 15 -17.21 -17.11 -41.31
CA ILE A 15 -17.77 -16.84 -39.98
C ILE A 15 -16.80 -17.31 -38.88
N GLN A 16 -16.21 -18.49 -39.03
CA GLN A 16 -15.25 -19.00 -38.05
C GLN A 16 -14.01 -18.11 -37.95
N GLN A 17 -13.51 -17.62 -39.09
CA GLN A 17 -12.38 -16.71 -39.13
C GLN A 17 -12.71 -15.37 -38.44
N GLU A 18 -13.90 -14.81 -38.69
CA GLU A 18 -14.37 -13.59 -38.03
C GLU A 18 -14.49 -13.76 -36.52
N LEU A 19 -15.04 -14.88 -36.05
CA LEU A 19 -15.15 -15.18 -34.62
C LEU A 19 -13.78 -15.25 -33.94
N ILE A 20 -12.80 -15.90 -34.57
CA ILE A 20 -11.42 -15.96 -34.05
C ILE A 20 -10.83 -14.56 -33.93
N LEU A 21 -11.02 -13.71 -34.95
CA LEU A 21 -10.53 -12.32 -34.94
C LEU A 21 -11.21 -11.50 -33.84
N GLN A 22 -12.51 -11.70 -33.62
CA GLN A 22 -13.23 -11.04 -32.54
C GLN A 22 -12.73 -11.47 -31.16
N GLU A 23 -12.54 -12.77 -30.93
CA GLU A 23 -12.00 -13.28 -29.67
C GLU A 23 -10.60 -12.71 -29.39
N GLN A 24 -9.73 -12.68 -30.40
CA GLN A 24 -8.40 -12.06 -30.29
C GLN A 24 -8.50 -10.58 -29.94
N SER A 25 -9.37 -9.83 -30.59
CA SER A 25 -9.56 -8.41 -30.31
C SER A 25 -10.06 -8.15 -28.88
N VAL A 26 -10.94 -9.00 -28.36
CA VAL A 26 -11.43 -8.90 -26.97
C VAL A 26 -10.30 -9.12 -25.97
N ILE A 27 -9.45 -10.13 -26.21
CA ILE A 27 -8.28 -10.41 -25.36
C ILE A 27 -7.32 -9.21 -25.40
N GLU A 28 -7.00 -8.69 -26.58
CA GLU A 28 -6.10 -7.54 -26.73
C GLU A 28 -6.62 -6.28 -26.03
N GLU A 29 -7.94 -6.03 -26.07
CA GLU A 29 -8.57 -4.91 -25.36
C GLU A 29 -8.47 -5.07 -23.84
N TYR A 30 -8.71 -6.29 -23.35
CA TYR A 30 -8.58 -6.61 -21.93
C TYR A 30 -7.14 -6.42 -21.45
N GLU A 31 -6.15 -6.94 -22.18
CA GLU A 31 -4.73 -6.77 -21.85
C GLU A 31 -4.28 -5.32 -21.92
N ARG A 32 -4.83 -4.53 -22.85
CA ARG A 32 -4.57 -3.08 -22.92
C ARG A 32 -5.13 -2.36 -21.70
N SER A 33 -6.34 -2.72 -21.26
CA SER A 33 -6.96 -2.15 -20.07
C SER A 33 -6.18 -2.51 -18.81
N LEU A 34 -5.75 -3.77 -18.68
CA LEU A 34 -4.94 -4.22 -17.56
C LEU A 34 -3.60 -3.47 -17.46
N ARG A 35 -2.91 -3.28 -18.60
CA ARG A 35 -1.67 -2.48 -18.65
C ARG A 35 -1.90 -1.03 -18.23
N PHE A 36 -3.01 -0.43 -18.67
CA PHE A 36 -3.35 0.93 -18.26
C PHE A 36 -3.59 1.03 -16.74
N ASP A 37 -4.33 0.07 -16.17
CA ASP A 37 -4.57 0.03 -14.72
C ASP A 37 -3.26 -0.14 -13.94
N GLU A 38 -2.36 -1.01 -14.41
CA GLU A 38 -1.02 -1.20 -13.85
C GLU A 38 -0.17 0.07 -13.94
N GLU A 39 -0.13 0.73 -15.10
CA GLU A 39 0.58 2.00 -15.28
C GLU A 39 0.03 3.10 -14.36
N CYS A 40 -1.29 3.16 -14.18
CA CYS A 40 -1.93 4.11 -13.28
C CYS A 40 -1.54 3.85 -11.82
N LEU A 41 -1.58 2.58 -11.39
CA LEU A 41 -1.17 2.18 -10.04
C LEU A 41 0.31 2.50 -9.80
N ASN A 42 1.19 2.18 -10.75
CA ASN A 42 2.61 2.47 -10.67
C ASN A 42 2.88 3.97 -10.56
N ALA A 43 2.20 4.81 -11.36
CA ALA A 43 2.34 6.26 -11.26
C ALA A 43 1.90 6.82 -9.88
N MET A 44 0.86 6.22 -9.27
CA MET A 44 0.46 6.58 -7.90
C MET A 44 1.52 6.17 -6.86
N LEU A 45 2.13 4.99 -7.03
CA LEU A 45 3.22 4.51 -6.17
C LEU A 45 4.47 5.39 -6.32
N ASP A 46 4.87 5.76 -7.54
CA ASP A 46 5.98 6.68 -7.79
C ASP A 46 5.77 8.04 -7.11
N GLY A 47 4.52 8.54 -7.10
CA GLY A 47 4.15 9.74 -6.36
C GLY A 47 4.27 9.61 -4.85
N LEU A 48 4.19 8.39 -4.31
CA LEU A 48 4.37 8.09 -2.89
C LEU A 48 5.85 7.89 -2.54
N ASP A 49 6.62 7.20 -3.39
CA ASP A 49 8.07 6.99 -3.24
C ASP A 49 8.87 8.29 -3.35
N ALA A 50 8.34 9.32 -4.04
CA ALA A 50 8.92 10.65 -4.06
C ALA A 50 8.93 11.35 -2.68
N THR A 51 8.19 10.81 -1.70
CA THR A 51 8.20 11.29 -0.32
C THR A 51 9.09 10.38 0.54
N ASP A 52 10.39 10.64 0.59
CA ASP A 52 11.35 9.93 1.47
C ASP A 52 11.12 10.21 2.98
N GLY A 53 9.91 10.66 3.35
CA GLY A 53 9.52 11.02 4.70
C GLY A 53 8.73 9.92 5.40
N VAL A 54 8.98 9.71 6.68
CA VAL A 54 8.13 8.81 7.49
C VAL A 54 6.78 9.46 7.78
N ILE A 55 5.67 8.91 7.27
CA ILE A 55 4.32 9.40 7.56
C ILE A 55 4.02 9.28 9.06
N CYS A 56 3.48 10.35 9.67
CA CYS A 56 3.10 10.35 11.07
C CYS A 56 1.98 9.34 11.35
N PRO A 57 2.20 8.34 12.21
CA PRO A 57 1.22 7.28 12.43
C PRO A 57 0.01 7.74 13.25
N VAL A 58 0.13 8.86 13.98
CA VAL A 58 -0.96 9.45 14.77
C VAL A 58 -1.97 10.19 13.90
N CYS A 59 -1.50 11.06 12.99
CA CYS A 59 -2.41 11.87 12.17
C CYS A 59 -2.63 11.31 10.76
N ARG A 60 -1.77 10.41 10.28
CA ARG A 60 -1.77 9.79 8.94
C ARG A 60 -1.87 10.80 7.78
N LYS A 61 -1.39 12.02 8.00
CA LYS A 61 -1.51 13.15 7.06
C LYS A 61 -0.19 13.84 6.77
N ASN A 62 0.63 14.04 7.79
CA ASN A 62 1.87 14.80 7.69
C ASN A 62 3.07 13.88 7.93
N ASN A 63 4.21 14.19 7.33
CA ASN A 63 5.47 13.49 7.64
C ASN A 63 6.01 13.89 9.02
N LEU A 64 6.69 12.94 9.65
CA LEU A 64 7.49 13.18 10.84
C LEU A 64 8.76 13.93 10.44
N THR A 65 9.16 14.86 11.28
CA THR A 65 10.47 15.50 11.20
C THR A 65 11.35 14.92 12.30
N VAL A 66 12.45 14.29 11.91
CA VAL A 66 13.44 13.77 12.85
C VAL A 66 14.62 14.73 12.91
N LYS A 67 14.85 15.30 14.09
CA LYS A 67 16.05 16.05 14.46
C LYS A 67 16.84 15.21 15.47
N ALA A 68 18.13 15.51 15.65
CA ALA A 68 19.05 14.71 16.47
C ALA A 68 18.51 14.28 17.86
N HIS A 69 17.64 15.08 18.48
CA HIS A 69 17.06 14.79 19.80
C HIS A 69 15.53 14.85 19.85
N LEU A 70 14.86 14.88 18.70
CA LEU A 70 13.43 15.17 18.65
C LEU A 70 12.77 14.54 17.44
N VAL A 71 11.64 13.88 17.66
CA VAL A 71 10.69 13.52 16.61
C VAL A 71 9.45 14.39 16.78
N CYS A 72 9.05 15.11 15.73
CA CYS A 72 7.85 15.95 15.78
C CYS A 72 7.00 15.90 14.51
N CYS A 73 5.74 16.35 14.63
CA CYS A 73 4.79 16.44 13.54
C CYS A 73 3.92 17.69 13.65
N GLN A 74 3.42 18.20 12.51
CA GLN A 74 2.50 19.34 12.46
C GLN A 74 1.15 19.08 13.14
N CYS A 75 0.82 17.82 13.45
CA CYS A 75 -0.38 17.50 14.25
C CYS A 75 -0.22 17.77 15.75
N GLY A 76 0.97 18.17 16.22
CA GLY A 76 1.27 18.42 17.63
C GLY A 76 2.04 17.30 18.34
N LEU A 77 2.41 16.23 17.63
CA LEU A 77 3.31 15.20 18.17
C LEU A 77 4.70 15.82 18.42
N TYR A 78 5.23 15.62 19.62
CA TYR A 78 6.55 16.10 20.02
C TYR A 78 7.16 15.12 21.04
N ILE A 79 8.17 14.36 20.63
CA ILE A 79 8.77 13.30 21.45
C ILE A 79 10.28 13.48 21.48
N SER A 80 10.82 13.67 22.69
CA SER A 80 12.26 13.79 22.91
C SER A 80 12.92 12.42 22.80
N THR A 81 13.93 12.29 21.95
CA THR A 81 14.63 11.02 21.70
C THR A 81 16.14 11.22 21.84
N ARG A 82 16.92 10.16 22.09
CA ARG A 82 18.39 10.19 22.02
C ARG A 82 18.88 9.46 20.78
N ASP A 83 19.70 10.13 19.96
CA ASP A 83 20.35 9.55 18.77
C ASP A 83 19.38 8.89 17.78
N MET A 84 18.17 9.44 17.64
CA MET A 84 17.18 8.98 16.68
C MET A 84 17.47 9.56 15.31
N THR A 85 17.42 8.70 14.30
CA THR A 85 17.50 9.09 12.89
C THR A 85 16.23 8.65 12.18
N GLU A 86 15.96 9.25 11.03
CA GLU A 86 14.80 8.88 10.23
C GLU A 86 14.81 7.40 9.84
N GLY A 87 15.95 6.85 9.43
CA GLY A 87 16.09 5.42 9.14
C GLY A 87 15.84 4.51 10.34
N LYS A 88 16.32 4.87 11.55
CA LYS A 88 16.04 4.10 12.77
C LYS A 88 14.54 4.11 13.11
N LEU A 89 13.90 5.28 12.98
CA LEU A 89 12.48 5.44 13.22
C LEU A 89 11.65 4.63 12.23
N ARG A 90 12.03 4.65 10.95
CA ARG A 90 11.40 3.88 9.88
C ARG A 90 11.44 2.38 10.20
N LEU A 91 12.63 1.84 10.47
CA LEU A 91 12.81 0.43 10.83
C LEU A 91 12.04 0.04 12.11
N LEU A 92 12.01 0.91 13.12
CA LEU A 92 11.24 0.69 14.34
C LEU A 92 9.74 0.56 14.06
N LEU A 93 9.17 1.46 13.27
CA LEU A 93 7.75 1.42 12.92
C LEU A 93 7.43 0.21 12.03
N GLU A 94 8.25 -0.07 11.02
CA GLU A 94 8.09 -1.21 10.11
C GLU A 94 8.15 -2.54 10.87
N SER A 95 9.14 -2.72 11.74
CA SER A 95 9.29 -3.94 12.54
C SER A 95 8.12 -4.14 13.50
N ALA A 96 7.68 -3.10 14.21
CA ALA A 96 6.55 -3.18 15.12
C ALA A 96 5.24 -3.54 14.40
N LEU A 97 4.99 -2.90 13.24
CA LEU A 97 3.82 -3.21 12.42
C LEU A 97 3.87 -4.61 11.81
N THR A 98 5.04 -5.04 11.34
CA THR A 98 5.24 -6.37 10.75
C THR A 98 5.06 -7.47 11.81
N GLU A 99 5.59 -7.27 13.01
CA GLU A 99 5.43 -8.23 14.10
C GLU A 99 3.96 -8.37 14.51
N HIS A 100 3.22 -7.26 14.55
CA HIS A 100 1.79 -7.28 14.79
C HIS A 100 1.01 -7.95 13.65
N SER A 101 1.35 -7.66 12.39
CA SER A 101 0.64 -8.17 11.22
C SER A 101 0.75 -9.69 11.05
N GLN A 102 1.79 -10.30 11.62
CA GLN A 102 1.92 -11.77 11.67
C GLN A 102 0.83 -12.43 12.52
N ARG A 103 0.24 -11.71 13.48
CA ARG A 103 -0.74 -12.23 14.43
C ARG A 103 -2.14 -11.65 14.23
N CYS A 104 -2.25 -10.45 13.64
CA CYS A 104 -3.50 -9.73 13.52
C CYS A 104 -3.56 -8.94 12.21
N SER A 105 -4.65 -9.06 11.46
CA SER A 105 -4.88 -8.30 10.21
C SER A 105 -5.44 -6.89 10.43
N HIS A 106 -5.78 -6.52 11.67
CA HIS A 106 -6.28 -5.19 11.98
C HIS A 106 -5.13 -4.19 12.12
N SER A 107 -5.34 -2.99 11.57
CA SER A 107 -4.40 -1.87 11.71
C SER A 107 -4.38 -1.39 13.17
N PRO A 108 -3.21 -1.32 13.82
CA PRO A 108 -3.11 -0.80 15.18
C PRO A 108 -3.29 0.72 15.21
N GLU A 109 -3.73 1.23 16.35
CA GLU A 109 -3.83 2.66 16.63
C GLU A 109 -2.56 3.19 17.29
N PHE A 110 -2.21 4.42 16.96
CA PHE A 110 -1.07 5.12 17.53
C PHE A 110 -1.54 6.31 18.35
N SER A 111 -0.99 6.44 19.54
CA SER A 111 -1.28 7.53 20.47
C SER A 111 -0.01 8.05 21.11
N VAL A 112 -0.06 9.28 21.62
CA VAL A 112 1.03 9.87 22.40
C VAL A 112 0.61 9.88 23.86
N THR A 113 1.43 9.30 24.72
CA THR A 113 1.23 9.37 26.17
C THR A 113 2.04 10.55 26.72
N SER A 114 1.46 11.34 27.62
CA SER A 114 2.18 12.40 28.33
C SER A 114 2.53 11.92 29.73
N GLY A 115 3.79 11.55 29.96
CA GLY A 115 4.30 11.24 31.30
C GLY A 115 4.55 12.50 32.12
N THR A 116 4.21 12.48 33.41
CA THR A 116 4.45 13.60 34.33
C THR A 116 5.94 13.83 34.66
N GLU A 117 6.82 12.88 34.31
CA GLU A 117 8.27 12.95 34.60
C GLU A 117 9.18 12.50 33.42
N GLU A 118 8.74 11.57 32.56
CA GLU A 118 9.61 10.93 31.53
C GLU A 118 9.46 11.49 30.10
N GLY A 119 8.68 12.55 29.90
CA GLY A 119 8.42 13.11 28.58
C GLY A 119 7.30 12.37 27.85
N ALA A 120 7.04 12.75 26.59
CA ALA A 120 5.99 12.15 25.79
C ALA A 120 6.50 10.89 25.09
N SER A 121 5.68 9.84 25.02
CA SER A 121 6.03 8.57 24.38
C SER A 121 5.05 8.18 23.28
N LEU A 122 5.54 7.46 22.27
CA LEU A 122 4.70 6.93 21.18
C LEU A 122 4.25 5.51 21.52
N LEU A 123 2.93 5.31 21.61
CA LEU A 123 2.32 4.01 21.87
C LEU A 123 1.64 3.47 20.62
N MET A 124 1.89 2.21 20.30
CA MET A 124 1.09 1.41 19.37
C MET A 124 0.17 0.48 20.18
N SER A 125 -1.11 0.41 19.83
CA SER A 125 -2.08 -0.46 20.51
C SER A 125 -3.11 -1.03 19.54
N CYS A 126 -3.56 -2.27 19.76
CA CYS A 126 -4.63 -2.88 18.97
C CYS A 126 -5.70 -3.47 19.89
N LEU A 127 -6.92 -2.97 19.76
CA LEU A 127 -8.07 -3.40 20.55
C LEU A 127 -8.60 -4.80 20.19
N VAL A 128 -8.12 -5.39 19.09
CA VAL A 128 -8.62 -6.69 18.61
C VAL A 128 -7.81 -7.86 19.18
N CYS A 129 -6.49 -7.69 19.29
CA CYS A 129 -5.62 -8.72 19.86
C CYS A 129 -5.01 -8.32 21.20
N ASP A 130 -5.48 -7.20 21.78
CA ASP A 130 -5.01 -6.62 23.05
C ASP A 130 -3.48 -6.42 23.10
N SER A 131 -2.84 -6.24 21.95
CA SER A 131 -1.41 -5.95 21.86
C SER A 131 -1.15 -4.47 22.09
N TRP A 132 -0.06 -4.17 22.77
CA TRP A 132 0.44 -2.80 22.90
C TRP A 132 1.97 -2.79 23.00
N MET A 133 2.57 -1.71 22.52
CA MET A 133 4.02 -1.53 22.50
C MET A 133 4.37 -0.04 22.59
N ILE A 134 5.29 0.30 23.49
CA ILE A 134 5.89 1.64 23.53
C ILE A 134 7.06 1.65 22.55
N LEU A 135 7.08 2.62 21.66
CA LEU A 135 8.06 2.73 20.58
C LEU A 135 9.13 3.79 20.88
N LEU A 136 8.70 4.97 21.33
CA LEU A 136 9.58 6.12 21.63
C LEU A 136 9.29 6.65 23.02
#